data_AF-A0AB35F3J7-F1
#
_entry.id   AF-A0AB35F3J7-F1
#
_cell.length_a   1.000
_cell.length_b   1.000
_cell.length_c   1.000
_cell.angle_alpha   90.00
_cell.angle_beta   90.00
_cell.angle_gamma   90.00
#
_symmetry.space_group_name_H-M   'P 1'
#
loop_
_entity.id
_entity.type
_entity.pdbx_description
1 polymer ?
#
loop_
_entity_poly.entity_id
_entity_poly.type
_entity_poly.pdbx_seq_one_letter_code
_entity_poly.pdbx_strand_id
1 'polypeptide(L)'
;MAIGSGWVGSSAVNETGQRWMSAAGRAVQVSPPFWIKTLVGKSREQVINVSANDNYSWSTLVSQIKSLGVNDNAFRVNITGTIVSSSSGAPCLNFTSELAGCAYILLVINSGQMVLGRGGNGGGGGNGDANIGKPGGPAITNAIGTKLRIQNNGIIGGGGGGGGAVGAGNNKPTFSGGGGGRPFGTGGTKTYPSGGGGNGSNASLTAPGAGNTSTSLGTSVGGRGGDLGSAGATASHSGGGKNITPYAGGAGGAAVNGNAPTWVTVGTIYGTRV
;
A
#
# COMPACT_ATOMS: atom_id res chain seq x y z
N MET A 1 4.64 9.09 -28.62
CA MET A 1 3.50 9.78 -29.25
C MET A 1 2.90 8.76 -30.20
N ALA A 2 1.64 8.35 -30.01
CA ALA A 2 1.08 7.20 -30.75
C ALA A 2 1.21 7.34 -32.27
N ILE A 3 1.29 6.21 -32.97
CA ILE A 3 1.40 6.15 -34.43
C ILE A 3 0.11 6.72 -35.06
N GLY A 4 0.24 7.74 -35.89
CA GLY A 4 -0.87 8.46 -36.52
C GLY A 4 -1.47 7.74 -37.74
N SER A 5 -2.74 8.02 -38.05
CA SER A 5 -3.39 7.64 -39.31
C SER A 5 -2.94 8.58 -40.44
N GLY A 6 -2.68 8.02 -41.63
CA GLY A 6 -2.13 8.76 -42.77
C GLY A 6 -0.73 8.24 -43.13
N TRP A 7 0.32 8.94 -42.70
CA TRP A 7 1.71 8.54 -42.97
C TRP A 7 2.24 7.50 -41.98
N VAL A 8 1.53 6.36 -41.87
CA VAL A 8 1.76 5.32 -40.85
C VAL A 8 3.23 4.85 -40.84
N GLY A 9 3.85 4.72 -42.01
CA GLY A 9 5.27 4.35 -42.12
C GLY A 9 6.21 5.33 -41.42
N SER A 10 6.15 6.61 -41.77
CA SER A 10 6.98 7.65 -41.14
C SER A 10 6.66 7.85 -39.66
N SER A 11 5.38 7.75 -39.28
CA SER A 11 4.94 7.88 -37.90
C SER A 11 5.42 6.71 -37.04
N ALA A 12 5.40 5.49 -37.58
CA ALA A 12 5.97 4.31 -36.92
C ALA A 12 7.48 4.43 -36.71
N VAL A 13 8.21 4.95 -37.69
CA VAL A 13 9.65 5.22 -37.54
C VAL A 13 9.90 6.25 -36.44
N ASN A 14 9.13 7.35 -36.40
CA ASN A 14 9.28 8.37 -35.37
C ASN A 14 8.94 7.85 -33.96
N GLU A 15 7.91 7.01 -33.83
CA GLU A 15 7.52 6.47 -32.52
C GLU A 15 8.48 5.38 -32.02
N THR A 16 9.00 4.54 -32.92
CA THR A 16 9.72 3.31 -32.54
C THR A 16 11.23 3.39 -32.77
N GLY A 17 11.71 4.33 -33.60
CA GLY A 17 13.08 4.36 -34.11
C GLY A 17 13.42 3.25 -35.11
N GLN A 18 12.46 2.39 -35.48
CA GLN A 18 12.69 1.23 -36.32
C GLN A 18 12.34 1.51 -37.78
N ARG A 19 13.30 1.28 -38.68
CA ARG A 19 13.07 1.41 -40.13
C ARG A 19 12.37 0.19 -40.73
N TRP A 20 12.57 -0.97 -40.12
CA TRP A 20 11.92 -2.22 -40.54
C TRP A 20 10.57 -2.36 -39.87
N MET A 21 9.52 -2.52 -40.66
CA MET A 21 8.16 -2.55 -40.13
C MET A 21 7.94 -3.72 -39.16
N SER A 22 8.51 -4.89 -39.42
CA SER A 22 8.49 -6.03 -38.49
C SER A 22 9.09 -5.69 -37.12
N ALA A 23 10.17 -4.90 -37.08
CA ALA A 23 10.77 -4.42 -35.85
C ALA A 23 9.93 -3.31 -35.18
N ALA A 24 9.34 -2.40 -35.97
CA ALA A 24 8.43 -1.36 -35.48
C ALA A 24 7.19 -1.98 -34.82
N GLY A 25 6.58 -2.99 -35.45
CA GLY A 25 5.47 -3.75 -34.89
C GLY A 25 5.82 -4.37 -33.54
N ARG A 26 6.99 -5.03 -33.43
CA ARG A 26 7.45 -5.58 -32.14
C ARG A 26 7.66 -4.49 -31.07
N ALA A 27 8.17 -3.32 -31.46
CA ALA A 27 8.38 -2.20 -30.53
C ALA A 27 7.08 -1.62 -29.94
N VAL A 28 5.97 -1.78 -30.65
CA VAL A 28 4.61 -1.42 -30.19
C VAL A 28 3.75 -2.65 -29.88
N GLN A 29 4.38 -3.78 -29.55
CA GLN A 29 3.75 -5.01 -29.07
C GLN A 29 2.76 -5.66 -30.05
N VAL A 30 2.98 -5.50 -31.36
CA VAL A 30 2.24 -6.17 -32.43
C VAL A 30 3.11 -7.25 -33.09
N SER A 31 2.70 -8.51 -32.97
CA SER A 31 3.43 -9.66 -33.52
C SER A 31 3.16 -9.83 -35.03
N PRO A 32 4.18 -10.23 -35.83
CA PRO A 32 3.98 -10.64 -37.22
C PRO A 32 3.19 -11.95 -37.34
N PRO A 33 2.43 -12.16 -38.43
CA PRO A 33 2.12 -11.18 -39.47
C PRO A 33 1.09 -10.14 -38.97
N PHE A 34 1.24 -8.88 -39.40
CA PHE A 34 0.28 -7.83 -39.09
C PHE A 34 0.10 -6.88 -40.27
N TRP A 35 -1.02 -6.16 -40.28
CA TRP A 35 -1.29 -5.11 -41.26
C TRP A 35 -0.77 -3.77 -40.74
N ILE A 36 -0.13 -2.95 -41.57
CA ILE A 36 0.39 -1.63 -41.13
C ILE A 36 -0.70 -0.78 -40.44
N LYS A 37 -1.96 -0.89 -40.89
CA LYS A 37 -3.09 -0.19 -40.25
C LYS A 37 -3.31 -0.54 -38.77
N THR A 38 -2.89 -1.72 -38.30
CA THR A 38 -3.05 -2.13 -36.90
C THR A 38 -2.06 -1.45 -35.96
N LEU A 39 -1.06 -0.76 -36.52
CA LEU A 39 -0.12 0.04 -35.73
C LEU A 39 -0.71 1.40 -35.35
N VAL A 40 -1.70 1.89 -36.09
CA VAL A 40 -2.33 3.19 -35.82
C VAL A 40 -2.91 3.19 -34.40
N GLY A 41 -2.58 4.24 -33.64
CA GLY A 41 -2.98 4.40 -32.24
C GLY A 41 -2.10 3.65 -31.23
N LYS A 42 -1.18 2.78 -31.67
CA LYS A 42 -0.24 2.09 -30.78
C LYS A 42 0.96 2.99 -30.45
N SER A 43 1.54 2.78 -29.27
CA SER A 43 2.73 3.48 -28.80
C SER A 43 3.77 2.49 -28.30
N ARG A 44 5.04 2.89 -28.25
CA ARG A 44 6.07 2.10 -27.55
C ARG A 44 5.76 2.02 -26.06
N GLU A 45 6.36 1.06 -25.36
CA GLU A 45 6.25 0.97 -23.89
C GLU A 45 6.68 2.31 -23.25
N GLN A 46 5.77 2.90 -22.48
CA GLN A 46 6.00 4.17 -21.81
C GLN A 46 6.54 3.93 -20.40
N VAL A 47 7.60 4.67 -20.04
CA VAL A 47 8.27 4.51 -18.74
C VAL A 47 7.81 5.60 -17.78
N ILE A 48 7.37 5.18 -16.60
CA ILE A 48 7.01 6.03 -15.46
C ILE A 48 7.96 5.68 -14.32
N ASN A 49 8.64 6.68 -13.76
CA ASN A 49 9.48 6.49 -12.57
C ASN A 49 8.77 7.10 -11.36
N VAL A 50 8.63 6.31 -10.29
CA VAL A 50 8.03 6.72 -9.02
C VAL A 50 9.14 6.82 -7.98
N SER A 51 9.40 8.04 -7.51
CA SER A 51 10.39 8.34 -6.47
C SER A 51 9.85 8.12 -5.06
N ALA A 52 10.73 8.24 -4.06
CA ALA A 52 10.38 8.01 -2.67
C ALA A 52 9.29 8.96 -2.18
N ASN A 53 8.31 8.43 -1.44
CA ASN A 53 7.19 9.19 -0.89
C ASN A 53 6.48 8.42 0.24
N ASP A 54 6.61 8.90 1.47
CA ASP A 54 5.99 8.29 2.67
C ASP A 54 4.48 8.63 2.83
N ASN A 55 3.91 9.35 1.87
CA ASN A 55 2.53 9.80 1.82
C ASN A 55 1.97 9.72 0.38
N TYR A 56 2.24 8.60 -0.30
CA TYR A 56 1.90 8.39 -1.70
C TYR A 56 0.40 8.18 -1.91
N SER A 57 -0.17 8.89 -2.88
CA SER A 57 -1.55 8.69 -3.32
C SER A 57 -1.59 7.86 -4.60
N TRP A 58 -2.31 6.74 -4.58
CA TRP A 58 -2.46 5.87 -5.76
C TRP A 58 -3.01 6.61 -6.98
N SER A 59 -3.83 7.65 -6.77
CA SER A 59 -4.44 8.44 -7.83
C SER A 59 -3.42 9.20 -8.69
N THR A 60 -2.22 9.46 -8.17
CA THR A 60 -1.13 10.09 -8.93
C THR A 60 -0.70 9.21 -10.10
N LEU A 61 -0.44 7.92 -9.86
CA LEU A 61 -0.06 6.98 -10.93
C LEU A 61 -1.21 6.74 -11.91
N VAL A 62 -2.43 6.56 -11.40
CA VAL A 62 -3.61 6.32 -12.25
C VAL A 62 -3.84 7.51 -13.17
N SER A 63 -3.81 8.74 -12.65
CA SER A 63 -3.96 9.97 -13.44
C SER A 63 -2.85 10.09 -14.49
N GLN A 64 -1.61 9.78 -14.13
CA GLN A 64 -0.49 9.82 -15.07
C GLN A 64 -0.67 8.82 -16.22
N ILE A 65 -1.00 7.57 -15.92
CA ILE A 65 -1.26 6.54 -16.94
C ILE A 65 -2.43 6.97 -17.85
N LYS A 66 -3.52 7.48 -17.28
CA LYS A 66 -4.66 7.98 -18.06
C LYS A 66 -4.28 9.14 -18.96
N SER A 67 -3.44 10.07 -18.49
CA SER A 67 -2.96 11.20 -19.30
C SER A 67 -2.11 10.78 -20.49
N LEU A 68 -1.39 9.65 -20.35
CA LEU A 68 -0.58 9.05 -21.40
C LEU A 68 -1.39 8.16 -22.37
N GLY A 69 -2.64 7.85 -22.02
CA GLY A 69 -3.61 7.12 -22.83
C GLY A 69 -3.63 5.62 -22.56
N VAL A 70 -4.83 5.08 -22.29
CA VAL A 70 -5.07 3.68 -21.93
C VAL A 70 -5.53 2.80 -23.11
N ASN A 71 -5.27 3.20 -24.36
CA ASN A 71 -5.79 2.52 -25.55
C ASN A 71 -4.78 1.48 -26.08
N ASP A 72 -4.69 0.32 -25.42
CA ASP A 72 -3.68 -0.72 -25.68
C ASP A 72 -2.21 -0.27 -25.55
N ASN A 73 -1.96 0.88 -24.92
CA ASN A 73 -0.59 1.26 -24.58
C ASN A 73 -0.06 0.35 -23.46
N ALA A 74 1.25 0.12 -23.50
CA ALA A 74 1.98 -0.62 -22.48
C ALA A 74 2.76 0.36 -21.58
N PHE A 75 2.79 0.08 -20.28
CA PHE A 75 3.48 0.90 -19.31
C PHE A 75 4.51 0.09 -18.51
N ARG A 76 5.70 0.65 -18.32
CA ARG A 76 6.66 0.20 -17.31
C ARG A 76 6.69 1.23 -16.19
N VAL A 77 6.31 0.82 -14.99
CA VAL A 77 6.33 1.63 -13.78
C VAL A 77 7.50 1.18 -12.92
N ASN A 78 8.55 1.98 -12.86
CA ASN A 78 9.72 1.72 -12.03
C ASN A 78 9.55 2.40 -10.67
N ILE A 79 9.55 1.63 -9.60
CA ILE A 79 9.67 2.14 -8.23
C ILE A 79 11.15 2.37 -7.95
N THR A 80 11.59 3.62 -8.02
CA THR A 80 12.98 4.03 -7.82
C THR A 80 13.27 4.52 -6.40
N GLY A 81 12.22 4.78 -5.61
CA GLY A 81 12.30 5.08 -4.20
C GLY A 81 11.17 4.41 -3.42
N THR A 82 11.37 4.16 -2.12
CA THR A 82 10.34 3.53 -1.26
C THR A 82 9.11 4.42 -1.16
N ILE A 83 7.93 3.82 -1.36
CA ILE A 83 6.64 4.50 -1.26
C ILE A 83 5.76 3.86 -0.20
N VAL A 84 5.03 4.70 0.53
CA VAL A 84 4.05 4.28 1.53
C VAL A 84 2.72 4.97 1.25
N SER A 85 1.61 4.23 1.33
CA SER A 85 0.27 4.80 1.18
C SER A 85 0.06 5.99 2.11
N SER A 86 -0.63 7.01 1.62
CA SER A 86 -1.05 8.17 2.43
C SER A 86 -2.06 7.83 3.52
N SER A 87 -2.73 6.68 3.44
CA SER A 87 -3.77 6.27 4.37
C SER A 87 -3.80 4.76 4.58
N SER A 88 -4.18 4.30 5.77
CA SER A 88 -4.45 2.88 6.01
C SER A 88 -5.80 2.43 5.44
N GLY A 89 -6.66 3.37 5.04
CA GLY A 89 -7.94 3.10 4.38
C GLY A 89 -7.87 2.94 2.86
N ALA A 90 -6.69 3.11 2.26
CA ALA A 90 -6.48 3.00 0.81
C ALA A 90 -5.18 2.26 0.49
N PRO A 91 -5.11 1.53 -0.65
CA PRO A 91 -3.87 0.91 -1.09
C PRO A 91 -2.81 1.97 -1.45
N CYS A 92 -1.53 1.58 -1.39
CA CYS A 92 -0.44 2.40 -1.92
C CYS A 92 -0.54 2.53 -3.45
N LEU A 93 -0.77 1.42 -4.14
CA LEU A 93 -1.03 1.37 -5.58
C LEU A 93 -2.39 0.73 -5.86
N ASN A 94 -3.21 1.41 -6.66
CA ASN A 94 -4.52 0.91 -7.07
C ASN A 94 -4.59 0.84 -8.59
N PHE A 95 -4.51 -0.36 -9.14
CA PHE A 95 -4.70 -0.58 -10.57
C PHE A 95 -6.19 -0.79 -10.85
N THR A 96 -6.91 0.34 -10.97
CA THR A 96 -8.37 0.37 -11.12
C THR A 96 -8.83 -0.24 -12.45
N SER A 97 -10.10 -0.61 -12.55
CA SER A 97 -10.70 -1.14 -13.78
C SER A 97 -10.65 -0.14 -14.95
N GLU A 98 -10.51 1.15 -14.68
CA GLU A 98 -10.29 2.18 -15.71
C GLU A 98 -8.99 1.98 -16.49
N LEU A 99 -8.01 1.25 -15.92
CA LEU A 99 -6.77 0.90 -16.59
C LEU A 99 -6.87 -0.38 -17.42
N ALA A 100 -8.04 -1.04 -17.46
CA ALA A 100 -8.22 -2.30 -18.19
C ALA A 100 -8.00 -2.18 -19.70
N GLY A 101 -8.05 -0.96 -20.26
CA GLY A 101 -7.72 -0.71 -21.66
C GLY A 101 -6.24 -0.87 -22.01
N CYS A 102 -5.33 -0.82 -21.03
CA CYS A 102 -3.90 -0.97 -21.30
C CYS A 102 -3.60 -2.37 -21.88
N ALA A 103 -2.53 -2.49 -22.68
CA ALA A 103 -2.04 -3.79 -23.11
C ALA A 103 -1.49 -4.57 -21.91
N TYR A 104 -0.64 -3.89 -21.12
CA TYR A 104 -0.20 -4.34 -19.81
C TYR A 104 0.42 -3.17 -19.02
N ILE A 105 0.58 -3.38 -17.71
CA ILE A 105 1.40 -2.54 -16.85
C ILE A 105 2.43 -3.43 -16.17
N LEU A 106 3.70 -3.21 -16.48
CA LEU A 106 4.84 -3.85 -15.83
C LEU A 106 5.28 -2.99 -14.65
N LEU A 107 4.94 -3.41 -13.44
CA LEU A 107 5.44 -2.83 -12.21
C LEU A 107 6.79 -3.45 -11.87
N VAL A 108 7.84 -2.65 -11.87
CA VAL A 108 9.21 -3.03 -11.49
C VAL A 108 9.53 -2.38 -10.15
N ILE A 109 9.69 -3.20 -9.12
CA ILE A 109 10.17 -2.73 -7.82
C ILE A 109 11.66 -2.96 -7.78
N ASN A 110 12.44 -1.87 -7.77
CA ASN A 110 13.89 -1.96 -7.77
C ASN A 110 14.42 -2.51 -6.44
N SER A 111 15.62 -3.10 -6.48
CA SER A 111 16.29 -3.59 -5.28
C SER A 111 16.47 -2.46 -4.25
N GLY A 112 16.27 -2.79 -2.97
CA GLY A 112 16.30 -1.84 -1.87
C GLY A 112 15.06 -0.94 -1.74
N GLN A 113 14.08 -1.04 -2.65
CA GLN A 113 12.84 -0.25 -2.60
C GLN A 113 11.66 -1.06 -2.07
N MET A 114 10.69 -0.36 -1.51
CA MET A 114 9.49 -0.97 -0.94
C MET A 114 8.23 -0.28 -1.45
N VAL A 115 7.16 -1.07 -1.61
CA VAL A 115 5.79 -0.58 -1.83
C VAL A 115 4.95 -1.02 -0.64
N LEU A 116 4.54 -0.07 0.20
CA LEU A 116 3.94 -0.38 1.49
C LEU A 116 2.55 0.21 1.65
N GLY A 117 1.61 -0.60 2.14
CA GLY A 117 0.38 -0.08 2.72
C GLY A 117 0.68 0.67 4.02
N ARG A 118 -0.16 1.64 4.40
CA ARG A 118 0.07 2.39 5.65
C ARG A 118 -0.34 1.55 6.86
N GLY A 119 0.45 1.60 7.92
CA GLY A 119 0.13 0.96 9.18
C GLY A 119 -1.15 1.52 9.80
N GLY A 120 -1.90 0.64 10.48
CA GLY A 120 -3.12 1.00 11.17
C GLY A 120 -2.85 1.77 12.46
N ASN A 121 -3.76 2.68 12.81
CA ASN A 121 -3.64 3.45 14.05
C ASN A 121 -3.91 2.57 15.27
N GLY A 122 -3.14 2.76 16.33
CA GLY A 122 -3.37 2.11 17.62
C GLY A 122 -4.70 2.52 18.24
N GLY A 123 -5.26 1.66 19.07
CA GLY A 123 -6.47 1.92 19.83
C GLY A 123 -6.31 3.15 20.70
N GLY A 124 -7.21 4.12 20.53
CA GLY A 124 -7.34 5.32 21.35
C GLY A 124 -8.45 5.18 22.40
N GLY A 125 -8.68 6.22 23.19
CA GLY A 125 -9.78 6.22 24.15
C GLY A 125 -9.75 7.38 25.15
N GLY A 126 -10.87 7.52 25.86
CA GLY A 126 -11.14 8.58 26.82
C GLY A 126 -11.89 8.05 28.04
N ASN A 127 -12.63 8.92 28.74
CA ASN A 127 -13.35 8.60 29.97
C ASN A 127 -14.38 7.47 29.74
N GLY A 128 -14.01 6.24 30.06
CA GLY A 128 -14.89 5.06 30.01
C GLY A 128 -14.70 4.14 28.80
N ASP A 129 -14.28 4.68 27.65
CA ASP A 129 -14.25 3.93 26.38
C ASP A 129 -12.84 3.88 25.76
N ALA A 130 -12.31 2.66 25.64
CA ALA A 130 -11.13 2.35 24.84
C ALA A 130 -11.55 1.57 23.59
N ASN A 131 -10.71 1.62 22.56
CA ASN A 131 -11.05 1.06 21.25
C ASN A 131 -10.03 0.02 20.78
N ILE A 132 -10.49 -0.85 19.87
CA ILE A 132 -9.61 -1.74 19.11
C ILE A 132 -8.61 -0.96 18.26
N GLY A 133 -7.46 -1.58 17.98
CA GLY A 133 -6.55 -1.09 16.96
C GLY A 133 -7.19 -1.12 15.57
N LYS A 134 -6.80 -0.19 14.70
CA LYS A 134 -7.29 -0.12 13.31
C LYS A 134 -6.48 -1.05 12.41
N PRO A 135 -7.10 -1.61 11.35
CA PRO A 135 -6.37 -2.45 10.39
C PRO A 135 -5.32 -1.64 9.63
N GLY A 136 -4.25 -2.31 9.22
CA GLY A 136 -3.29 -1.77 8.27
C GLY A 136 -3.83 -1.81 6.83
N GLY A 137 -3.39 -0.86 6.01
CA GLY A 137 -3.81 -0.73 4.63
C GLY A 137 -3.12 -1.73 3.69
N PRO A 138 -3.74 -2.08 2.56
CA PRO A 138 -3.09 -2.92 1.55
C PRO A 138 -1.93 -2.19 0.84
N ALA A 139 -0.96 -2.91 0.30
CA ALA A 139 0.06 -2.31 -0.58
C ALA A 139 -0.45 -2.14 -2.01
N ILE A 140 -0.96 -3.21 -2.63
CA ILE A 140 -1.42 -3.20 -4.01
C ILE A 140 -2.83 -3.77 -4.11
N THR A 141 -3.70 -3.05 -4.82
CA THR A 141 -5.00 -3.56 -5.27
C THR A 141 -5.02 -3.67 -6.79
N ASN A 142 -5.41 -4.84 -7.30
CA ASN A 142 -5.42 -5.13 -8.73
C ASN A 142 -6.82 -5.44 -9.24
N ALA A 143 -7.38 -4.58 -10.09
CA ALA A 143 -8.63 -4.83 -10.80
C ALA A 143 -8.44 -5.23 -12.27
N ILE A 144 -7.20 -5.20 -12.80
CA ILE A 144 -6.90 -5.47 -14.22
C ILE A 144 -6.36 -6.89 -14.48
N GLY A 145 -6.34 -7.75 -13.46
CA GLY A 145 -5.94 -9.15 -13.58
C GLY A 145 -4.50 -9.31 -14.07
N THR A 146 -4.30 -10.23 -15.01
CA THR A 146 -2.98 -10.57 -15.57
C THR A 146 -2.34 -9.47 -16.42
N LYS A 147 -3.07 -8.39 -16.73
CA LYS A 147 -2.50 -7.20 -17.35
C LYS A 147 -1.55 -6.46 -16.42
N LEU A 148 -1.74 -6.57 -15.10
CA LEU A 148 -0.72 -6.17 -14.14
C LEU A 148 0.35 -7.26 -14.08
N ARG A 149 1.58 -6.90 -14.45
CA ARG A 149 2.76 -7.74 -14.38
C ARG A 149 3.69 -7.21 -13.31
N ILE A 150 4.10 -8.04 -12.37
CA ILE A 150 4.93 -7.59 -11.23
C ILE A 150 6.29 -8.26 -11.29
N GLN A 151 7.33 -7.43 -11.38
CA GLN A 151 8.72 -7.80 -11.16
C GLN A 151 9.18 -7.19 -9.83
N ASN A 152 9.08 -7.95 -8.76
CA ASN A 152 9.47 -7.52 -7.44
C ASN A 152 10.91 -7.94 -7.13
N ASN A 153 11.85 -6.98 -7.17
CA ASN A 153 13.23 -7.16 -6.70
C ASN A 153 13.45 -6.51 -5.33
N GLY A 154 12.38 -6.02 -4.69
CA GLY A 154 12.38 -5.35 -3.40
C GLY A 154 11.35 -5.97 -2.46
N ILE A 155 10.56 -5.13 -1.79
CA ILE A 155 9.54 -5.55 -0.82
C ILE A 155 8.15 -5.03 -1.22
N ILE A 156 7.14 -5.90 -1.16
CA ILE A 156 5.73 -5.52 -1.11
C ILE A 156 5.18 -5.89 0.26
N GLY A 157 4.64 -4.93 1.01
CA GLY A 157 4.18 -5.17 2.37
C GLY A 157 2.88 -4.45 2.70
N GLY A 158 1.85 -5.18 3.08
CA GLY A 158 0.68 -4.56 3.70
C GLY A 158 1.08 -3.85 5.00
N GLY A 159 0.37 -2.79 5.38
CA GLY A 159 0.60 -2.15 6.67
C GLY A 159 0.27 -3.10 7.82
N GLY A 160 1.03 -3.05 8.90
CA GLY A 160 0.70 -3.75 10.13
C GLY A 160 -0.52 -3.13 10.81
N GLY A 161 -1.28 -3.94 11.54
CA GLY A 161 -2.42 -3.45 12.32
C GLY A 161 -1.98 -2.63 13.54
N GLY A 162 -2.79 -1.66 13.96
CA GLY A 162 -2.56 -0.94 15.21
C GLY A 162 -2.77 -1.85 16.42
N GLY A 163 -2.04 -1.65 17.51
CA GLY A 163 -2.26 -2.38 18.76
C GLY A 163 -3.54 -1.95 19.46
N GLY A 164 -4.15 -2.82 20.26
CA GLY A 164 -5.36 -2.48 21.02
C GLY A 164 -5.08 -1.56 22.21
N ALA A 165 -6.10 -0.82 22.66
CA ALA A 165 -6.01 -0.02 23.89
C ALA A 165 -6.42 -0.80 25.14
N VAL A 166 -6.08 -0.25 26.31
CA VAL A 166 -6.70 -0.61 27.60
C VAL A 166 -7.47 0.59 28.11
N GLY A 167 -8.72 0.39 28.54
CA GLY A 167 -9.55 1.40 29.19
C GLY A 167 -10.25 0.86 30.43
N ALA A 168 -10.60 1.76 31.34
CA ALA A 168 -11.37 1.45 32.55
C ALA A 168 -12.73 2.16 32.49
N GLY A 169 -13.82 1.40 32.69
CA GLY A 169 -15.20 1.92 32.67
C GLY A 169 -15.52 2.88 33.83
N ASN A 170 -16.59 3.67 33.65
CA ASN A 170 -17.17 4.73 34.52
C ASN A 170 -16.30 5.21 35.72
N ASN A 171 -15.87 6.47 35.63
CA ASN A 171 -15.12 7.22 36.66
C ASN A 171 -13.69 6.71 36.93
N LYS A 172 -13.05 6.03 35.98
CA LYS A 172 -11.69 5.51 36.18
C LYS A 172 -10.61 6.11 35.26
N PRO A 173 -9.51 6.62 35.84
CA PRO A 173 -8.54 7.48 35.18
C PRO A 173 -7.55 6.80 34.20
N THR A 174 -7.48 5.47 34.16
CA THR A 174 -6.36 4.78 33.48
C THR A 174 -6.67 4.41 32.04
N PHE A 175 -5.89 4.97 31.15
CA PHE A 175 -5.91 4.69 29.71
C PHE A 175 -4.49 4.39 29.22
N SER A 176 -4.32 3.28 28.50
CA SER A 176 -3.07 2.94 27.83
C SER A 176 -3.32 2.74 26.35
N GLY A 177 -2.85 3.70 25.54
CA GLY A 177 -3.02 3.68 24.09
C GLY A 177 -2.21 2.58 23.41
N GLY A 178 -2.79 1.96 22.39
CA GLY A 178 -2.10 0.99 21.55
C GLY A 178 -1.06 1.66 20.65
N GLY A 179 -0.01 0.93 20.28
CA GLY A 179 1.01 1.42 19.34
C GLY A 179 0.51 1.41 17.89
N GLY A 180 1.00 2.32 17.06
CA GLY A 180 0.70 2.32 15.63
C GLY A 180 1.36 1.14 14.90
N GLY A 181 0.70 0.58 13.89
CA GLY A 181 1.26 -0.46 13.03
C GLY A 181 2.32 0.09 12.07
N ARG A 182 3.26 -0.75 11.64
CA ARG A 182 4.30 -0.36 10.68
C ARG A 182 3.76 -0.38 9.25
N PRO A 183 4.08 0.59 8.38
CA PRO A 183 4.80 1.84 8.63
C PRO A 183 3.86 2.99 8.98
N PHE A 184 4.34 3.93 9.80
CA PHE A 184 3.70 5.23 10.04
C PHE A 184 2.22 5.20 10.51
N GLY A 185 1.75 4.10 11.10
CA GLY A 185 0.52 4.09 11.87
C GLY A 185 0.69 4.98 13.11
N THR A 186 -0.36 5.74 13.46
CA THR A 186 -0.28 6.60 14.64
C THR A 186 -0.54 5.80 15.91
N GLY A 187 0.13 6.19 17.00
CA GLY A 187 -0.17 5.68 18.33
C GLY A 187 -1.55 6.14 18.79
N GLY A 188 -2.24 5.29 19.54
CA GLY A 188 -3.51 5.60 20.14
C GLY A 188 -3.39 6.71 21.17
N THR A 189 -4.24 7.73 21.04
CA THR A 189 -4.21 8.92 21.89
C THR A 189 -5.17 8.80 23.07
N LYS A 190 -4.71 9.30 24.22
CA LYS A 190 -5.52 9.60 25.40
C LYS A 190 -6.20 10.95 25.19
N THR A 191 -7.52 11.00 25.29
CA THR A 191 -8.27 12.27 25.16
C THR A 191 -8.62 12.89 26.51
N TYR A 192 -8.54 12.13 27.60
CA TYR A 192 -8.89 12.61 28.93
C TYR A 192 -7.63 13.08 29.71
N PRO A 193 -7.58 14.34 30.19
CA PRO A 193 -6.35 14.92 30.75
C PRO A 193 -6.02 14.42 32.16
N SER A 194 -7.02 13.98 32.94
CA SER A 194 -6.81 13.51 34.30
C SER A 194 -6.71 11.99 34.37
N GLY A 195 -5.74 11.49 35.13
CA GLY A 195 -5.57 10.07 35.39
C GLY A 195 -4.30 9.40 34.90
N GLY A 196 -4.09 8.12 35.27
CA GLY A 196 -2.91 7.34 34.89
C GLY A 196 -2.84 6.96 33.41
N GLY A 197 -1.65 6.55 32.96
CA GLY A 197 -1.38 6.10 31.60
C GLY A 197 -1.31 7.21 30.54
N GLY A 198 -1.08 6.82 29.29
CA GLY A 198 -0.76 7.75 28.20
C GLY A 198 -0.89 7.17 26.79
N ASN A 199 -0.32 7.91 25.84
CA ASN A 199 -0.40 7.61 24.41
C ASN A 199 0.49 6.43 24.03
N GLY A 200 0.03 5.64 23.07
CA GLY A 200 0.91 4.73 22.34
C GLY A 200 1.89 5.50 21.45
N SER A 201 2.98 4.85 21.06
CA SER A 201 3.96 5.43 20.13
C SER A 201 3.52 5.26 18.68
N ASN A 202 3.88 6.22 17.85
CA ASN A 202 3.78 6.09 16.40
C ASN A 202 4.75 5.01 15.89
N ALA A 203 4.42 4.36 14.79
CA ALA A 203 5.36 3.53 14.06
C ALA A 203 6.32 4.38 13.22
N SER A 204 7.53 3.86 12.99
CA SER A 204 8.44 4.37 11.98
C SER A 204 8.25 3.61 10.66
N LEU A 205 9.08 3.89 9.66
CA LEU A 205 9.18 3.08 8.45
C LEU A 205 9.60 1.64 8.75
N THR A 206 10.43 1.44 9.78
CA THR A 206 11.17 0.20 10.03
C THR A 206 10.69 -0.59 11.23
N ALA A 207 9.85 -0.01 12.10
CA ALA A 207 9.38 -0.67 13.30
C ALA A 207 7.95 -0.22 13.67
N PRO A 208 7.12 -1.13 14.21
CA PRO A 208 5.84 -0.75 14.78
C PRO A 208 6.00 0.02 16.08
N GLY A 209 5.02 0.86 16.38
CA GLY A 209 4.93 1.61 17.62
C GLY A 209 4.66 0.69 18.83
N ALA A 210 5.27 1.03 19.96
CA ALA A 210 4.96 0.42 21.25
C ALA A 210 3.63 0.96 21.80
N GLY A 211 2.86 0.10 22.48
CA GLY A 211 1.76 0.59 23.30
C GLY A 211 2.24 1.21 24.61
N ASN A 212 1.41 2.05 25.21
CA ASN A 212 1.72 2.66 26.51
C ASN A 212 1.67 1.63 27.64
N THR A 213 2.51 1.78 28.65
CA THR A 213 2.41 1.01 29.90
C THR A 213 2.06 1.95 31.06
N SER A 214 1.08 1.55 31.87
CA SER A 214 0.63 2.27 33.06
C SER A 214 0.52 1.31 34.25
N THR A 215 0.95 1.76 35.43
CA THR A 215 0.92 0.97 36.69
C THR A 215 -0.05 1.54 37.74
N SER A 216 -0.81 2.59 37.41
CA SER A 216 -1.59 3.35 38.40
C SER A 216 -2.78 2.61 39.02
N LEU A 217 -3.32 1.59 38.36
CA LEU A 217 -4.44 0.75 38.83
C LEU A 217 -4.19 -0.68 38.35
N GLY A 218 -3.10 -1.29 38.82
CA GLY A 218 -2.53 -2.49 38.20
C GLY A 218 -1.71 -2.17 36.95
N THR A 219 -1.16 -3.19 36.29
CA THR A 219 -0.34 -3.05 35.09
C THR A 219 -1.22 -3.15 33.85
N SER A 220 -1.47 -2.03 33.19
CA SER A 220 -2.15 -1.92 31.90
C SER A 220 -1.13 -1.66 30.80
N VAL A 221 -1.16 -2.48 29.75
CA VAL A 221 -0.25 -2.39 28.60
C VAL A 221 -1.08 -2.29 27.32
N GLY A 222 -0.99 -1.16 26.63
CA GLY A 222 -1.49 -1.04 25.27
C GLY A 222 -0.78 -2.04 24.36
N GLY A 223 -1.51 -2.64 23.43
CA GLY A 223 -0.92 -3.56 22.46
C GLY A 223 0.14 -2.85 21.60
N ARG A 224 1.22 -3.55 21.26
CA ARG A 224 2.17 -3.10 20.24
C ARG A 224 1.51 -3.13 18.85
N GLY A 225 1.87 -2.21 17.97
CA GLY A 225 1.51 -2.32 16.56
C GLY A 225 2.12 -3.55 15.90
N GLY A 226 1.52 -4.01 14.81
CA GLY A 226 2.01 -5.11 13.98
C GLY A 226 3.12 -4.66 13.04
N ASP A 227 4.04 -5.57 12.73
CA ASP A 227 4.97 -5.40 11.61
C ASP A 227 4.23 -5.54 10.26
N LEU A 228 4.92 -5.35 9.13
CA LEU A 228 4.33 -5.44 7.79
C LEU A 228 3.49 -6.72 7.63
N GLY A 229 2.26 -6.55 7.16
CA GLY A 229 1.30 -7.63 6.92
C GLY A 229 0.79 -8.37 8.16
N SER A 230 1.20 -7.97 9.37
CA SER A 230 0.89 -8.64 10.62
C SER A 230 -0.16 -7.88 11.43
N ALA A 231 -0.95 -8.60 12.22
CA ALA A 231 -1.90 -8.00 13.14
C ALA A 231 -1.17 -7.25 14.28
N GLY A 232 -1.82 -6.21 14.80
CA GLY A 232 -1.41 -5.57 16.05
C GLY A 232 -1.69 -6.49 17.24
N ALA A 233 -0.93 -6.32 18.31
CA ALA A 233 -1.14 -7.10 19.53
C ALA A 233 -2.41 -6.65 20.26
N THR A 234 -3.09 -7.60 20.88
CA THR A 234 -4.13 -7.34 21.88
C THR A 234 -3.49 -6.67 23.09
N ALA A 235 -4.19 -5.71 23.68
CA ALA A 235 -3.77 -5.08 24.92
C ALA A 235 -3.82 -6.06 26.09
N SER A 236 -3.14 -5.78 27.19
CA SER A 236 -3.17 -6.64 28.38
C SER A 236 -3.34 -5.83 29.66
N HIS A 237 -3.94 -6.48 30.66
CA HIS A 237 -4.08 -5.93 31.99
C HIS A 237 -3.87 -7.01 33.05
N SER A 238 -3.20 -6.66 34.15
CA SER A 238 -3.01 -7.54 35.31
C SER A 238 -3.00 -6.73 36.61
N GLY A 239 -3.49 -7.34 37.70
CA GLY A 239 -3.52 -6.71 39.03
C GLY A 239 -4.88 -6.10 39.38
N GLY A 240 -4.89 -5.19 40.36
CA GLY A 240 -6.12 -4.65 40.92
C GLY A 240 -6.77 -3.57 40.04
N GLY A 241 -8.10 -3.61 39.93
CA GLY A 241 -8.88 -2.61 39.19
C GLY A 241 -10.18 -3.20 38.67
N LYS A 242 -11.33 -2.77 39.20
CA LYS A 242 -12.64 -3.20 38.67
C LYS A 242 -12.92 -2.52 37.31
N ASN A 243 -13.48 -3.27 36.36
CA ASN A 243 -13.98 -2.82 35.05
C ASN A 243 -12.89 -2.34 34.06
N ILE A 244 -11.79 -3.08 33.93
CA ILE A 244 -10.74 -2.80 32.93
C ILE A 244 -10.87 -3.79 31.77
N THR A 245 -10.94 -3.26 30.55
CA THR A 245 -11.13 -4.05 29.33
C THR A 245 -9.92 -3.90 28.41
N PRO A 246 -9.18 -4.99 28.12
CA PRO A 246 -8.19 -5.02 27.06
C PRO A 246 -8.85 -5.20 25.70
N TYR A 247 -8.49 -4.39 24.72
CA TYR A 247 -9.03 -4.47 23.36
C TYR A 247 -8.06 -5.17 22.41
N ALA A 248 -8.61 -5.81 21.38
CA ALA A 248 -7.85 -6.45 20.31
C ALA A 248 -7.05 -5.45 19.46
N GLY A 249 -5.95 -5.93 18.88
CA GLY A 249 -5.26 -5.20 17.81
C GLY A 249 -6.01 -5.30 16.48
N GLY A 250 -5.68 -4.40 15.55
CA GLY A 250 -6.18 -4.41 14.20
C GLY A 250 -5.53 -5.51 13.35
N ALA A 251 -6.21 -5.92 12.28
CA ALA A 251 -5.65 -6.87 11.32
C ALA A 251 -4.47 -6.28 10.52
N GLY A 252 -3.59 -7.16 10.04
CA GLY A 252 -2.57 -6.78 9.06
C GLY A 252 -3.17 -6.54 7.67
N GLY A 253 -2.58 -5.63 6.91
CA GLY A 253 -2.95 -5.33 5.53
C GLY A 253 -2.43 -6.40 4.57
N ALA A 254 -3.10 -6.53 3.43
CA ALA A 254 -2.65 -7.41 2.35
C ALA A 254 -1.45 -6.82 1.60
N ALA A 255 -0.54 -7.66 1.13
CA ALA A 255 0.48 -7.24 0.18
C ALA A 255 -0.15 -6.98 -1.19
N VAL A 256 -0.96 -7.93 -1.67
CA VAL A 256 -1.67 -7.82 -2.95
C VAL A 256 -3.09 -8.37 -2.77
N ASN A 257 -4.11 -7.61 -3.13
CA ASN A 257 -5.50 -8.08 -3.14
C ASN A 257 -6.22 -7.76 -4.47
N GLY A 258 -7.42 -8.31 -4.63
CA GLY A 258 -8.18 -8.25 -5.87
C GLY A 258 -7.86 -9.43 -6.78
N ASN A 259 -7.65 -9.18 -8.06
CA ASN A 259 -7.34 -10.20 -9.05
C ASN A 259 -5.85 -10.56 -9.07
N ALA A 260 -5.53 -11.83 -9.36
CA ALA A 260 -4.15 -12.28 -9.47
C ALA A 260 -3.42 -11.54 -10.61
N PRO A 261 -2.24 -10.94 -10.36
CA PRO A 261 -1.37 -10.41 -11.41
C PRO A 261 -0.59 -11.53 -12.08
N THR A 262 0.11 -11.21 -13.16
CA THR A 262 1.19 -12.07 -13.66
C THR A 262 2.48 -11.74 -12.92
N TRP A 263 3.00 -12.71 -12.16
CA TRP A 263 4.28 -12.55 -11.47
C TRP A 263 5.44 -12.84 -12.43
N VAL A 264 6.20 -11.80 -12.77
CA VAL A 264 7.51 -11.94 -13.44
C VAL A 264 8.55 -12.38 -12.42
N THR A 265 8.51 -11.78 -11.22
CA THR A 265 9.32 -12.17 -10.06
C THR A 265 8.55 -11.81 -8.79
N VAL A 266 8.40 -12.76 -7.87
CA VAL A 266 7.58 -12.57 -6.65
C VAL A 266 8.30 -11.75 -5.59
N GLY A 267 9.61 -11.95 -5.41
CA GLY A 267 10.42 -11.23 -4.42
C GLY A 267 9.95 -11.44 -2.97
N THR A 268 10.26 -10.46 -2.10
CA THR A 268 9.86 -10.47 -0.69
C THR A 268 8.46 -9.89 -0.51
N ILE A 269 7.60 -10.62 0.20
CA ILE A 269 6.20 -10.28 0.43
C ILE A 269 5.88 -10.33 1.94
N TYR A 270 5.22 -9.31 2.46
CA TYR A 270 4.66 -9.30 3.81
C TYR A 270 3.15 -9.04 3.80
N GLY A 271 2.38 -10.01 4.27
CA GLY A 271 0.91 -10.01 4.22
C GLY A 271 0.36 -10.94 3.16
N THR A 272 -0.97 -11.07 3.10
CA THR A 272 -1.63 -11.96 2.14
C THR A 272 -1.44 -11.50 0.69
N ARG A 273 -1.40 -12.46 -0.25
CA ARG A 273 -1.35 -12.18 -1.69
C ARG A 273 -2.24 -13.13 -2.47
N VAL A 274 -2.70 -12.64 -3.62
CA VAL A 274 -3.35 -13.42 -4.69
C VAL A 274 -2.36 -13.83 -5.78
#